data_AF-A0A6I4NED4-F1
#
_entry.id   AF-A0A6I4NED4-F1
#
_cell.length_a   1.000
_cell.length_b   1.000
_cell.length_c   1.000
_cell.angle_alpha   90.00
_cell.angle_beta   90.00
_cell.angle_gamma   90.00
#
_symmetry.space_group_name_H-M   'P 1'
#
loop_
_entity.id
_entity.type
_entity.pdbx_description
1 polymer ?
#
loop_
_entity_poly.entity_id
_entity_poly.type
_entity_poly.pdbx_seq_one_letter_code
_entity_poly.pdbx_strand_id
1 'polypeptide(L)'
;MDLTGIAALCALGGIPATLVVAHWQKRSALEQAEANHRTALAQAEASHRAALEVAEASHRSSLELTETTHRQAVELARRQAEFEWAATRWEARKTVYEQYQKALDQLRRLVLSETSDLVERSEAGHVIHDFHHVLRMVAADEVFSASVRVRPYCGVLANSTSRTLQERAELWEKHVTPLRADLDNAIKRDLAEQPYPQLPPRED
;
A
#
# COMPACT_ATOMS: atom_id res chain seq x y z
N MET A 1 -75.14 -58.59 62.54
CA MET A 1 -73.85 -58.35 61.88
C MET A 1 -73.41 -56.95 62.26
N ASP A 2 -72.42 -56.83 63.15
CA ASP A 2 -71.96 -55.52 63.65
C ASP A 2 -71.33 -54.70 62.53
N LEU A 3 -71.81 -53.46 62.36
CA LEU A 3 -71.24 -52.46 61.44
C LEU A 3 -69.75 -52.21 61.74
N THR A 4 -69.34 -52.45 62.99
CA THR A 4 -67.96 -52.41 63.47
C THR A 4 -67.06 -53.49 62.82
N GLY A 5 -67.60 -54.67 62.53
CA GLY A 5 -66.86 -55.76 61.86
C GLY A 5 -66.67 -55.52 60.36
N ILE A 6 -67.65 -54.88 59.69
CA ILE A 6 -67.55 -54.48 58.28
C ILE A 6 -66.62 -53.27 58.14
N ALA A 7 -66.67 -52.31 59.07
CA ALA A 7 -65.71 -51.20 59.12
C ALA A 7 -64.27 -51.68 59.36
N ALA A 8 -64.06 -52.67 60.23
CA ALA A 8 -62.75 -53.28 60.46
C ALA A 8 -62.23 -54.07 59.23
N LEU A 9 -63.10 -54.79 58.52
CA LEU A 9 -62.75 -55.49 57.28
C LEU A 9 -62.48 -54.53 56.11
N CYS A 10 -63.22 -53.43 55.99
CA CYS A 10 -62.96 -52.37 55.02
C CYS A 10 -61.66 -51.60 55.34
N ALA A 11 -61.33 -51.40 56.62
CA ALA A 11 -60.05 -50.82 57.04
C ALA A 11 -58.87 -51.78 56.77
N LEU A 12 -59.02 -53.07 57.07
CA LEU A 12 -58.00 -54.10 56.81
C LEU A 12 -57.84 -54.44 55.32
N GLY A 13 -58.88 -54.29 54.49
CA GLY A 13 -58.81 -54.43 53.03
C GLY A 13 -58.40 -53.15 52.30
N GLY A 14 -58.68 -51.97 52.88
CA GLY A 14 -58.30 -50.66 52.36
C GLY A 14 -56.83 -50.29 52.59
N ILE A 15 -56.21 -50.75 53.69
CA ILE A 15 -54.78 -50.55 53.96
C ILE A 15 -53.90 -51.23 52.87
N PRO A 16 -54.15 -52.48 52.45
CA PRO A 16 -53.45 -53.10 51.32
C PRO A 16 -53.67 -52.34 50.00
N ALA A 17 -54.90 -51.92 49.70
CA ALA A 17 -55.23 -51.23 48.46
C ALA A 17 -54.55 -49.84 48.37
N THR A 18 -54.55 -49.07 49.46
CA THR A 18 -53.90 -47.75 49.51
C THR A 18 -52.38 -47.84 49.40
N LEU A 19 -51.75 -48.85 50.01
CA LEU A 19 -50.31 -49.08 49.85
C LEU A 19 -49.92 -49.47 48.42
N VAL A 20 -50.74 -50.26 47.74
CA VAL A 20 -50.53 -50.61 46.32
C VAL A 20 -50.65 -49.38 45.41
N VAL A 21 -51.68 -48.55 45.63
CA VAL A 21 -51.86 -47.30 44.88
C VAL A 21 -50.71 -46.32 45.15
N ALA A 22 -50.31 -46.14 46.40
CA ALA A 22 -49.19 -45.27 46.76
C ALA A 22 -47.86 -45.76 46.18
N HIS A 23 -47.62 -47.08 46.17
CA HIS A 23 -46.45 -47.67 45.55
C HIS A 23 -46.43 -47.46 44.02
N TRP A 24 -47.58 -47.63 43.36
CA TRP A 24 -47.70 -47.41 41.92
C TRP A 24 -47.54 -45.93 41.53
N GLN A 25 -48.14 -45.01 42.31
CA GLN A 25 -47.97 -43.58 42.14
C GLN A 25 -46.51 -43.15 42.34
N LYS A 26 -45.84 -43.65 43.39
CA LYS A 26 -44.42 -43.38 43.63
C LYS A 26 -43.56 -43.88 42.48
N ARG A 27 -43.81 -45.11 42.00
CA ARG A 27 -43.08 -45.68 40.87
C ARG A 27 -43.29 -44.87 39.58
N SER A 28 -44.54 -44.51 39.29
CA SER A 28 -44.89 -43.68 38.13
C SER A 28 -44.25 -42.29 38.21
N ALA A 29 -44.20 -41.69 39.41
CA ALA A 29 -43.54 -40.41 39.63
C ALA A 29 -42.01 -40.49 39.43
N LEU A 30 -41.38 -41.58 39.87
CA LEU A 30 -39.95 -41.82 39.64
C LEU A 30 -39.64 -42.04 38.15
N GLU A 31 -40.43 -42.87 37.46
CA GLU A 31 -40.29 -43.12 36.03
C GLU A 31 -40.46 -41.81 35.22
N GLN A 32 -41.44 -40.97 35.60
CA GLN A 32 -41.63 -39.66 34.99
C GLN A 32 -40.47 -38.70 35.28
N ALA A 33 -39.96 -38.68 36.52
CA ALA A 33 -38.82 -37.84 36.89
C ALA A 33 -37.54 -38.25 36.13
N GLU A 34 -37.29 -39.55 35.96
CA GLU A 34 -36.18 -40.05 35.15
C GLU A 34 -36.34 -39.69 33.66
N ALA A 35 -37.54 -39.85 33.10
CA ALA A 35 -37.82 -39.49 31.71
C ALA A 35 -37.62 -37.98 31.48
N ASN A 36 -38.10 -37.15 32.40
CA ASN A 36 -37.91 -35.70 32.37
C ASN A 36 -36.43 -35.32 32.49
N HIS A 37 -35.68 -35.97 33.40
CA HIS A 37 -34.26 -35.72 33.58
C HIS A 37 -33.45 -36.07 32.32
N ARG A 38 -33.72 -37.23 31.69
CA ARG A 38 -33.08 -37.63 30.43
C ARG A 38 -33.39 -36.63 29.31
N THR A 39 -34.63 -36.18 29.23
CA THR A 39 -35.06 -35.18 28.24
C THR A 39 -34.34 -33.84 28.46
N ALA A 40 -34.26 -33.38 29.72
CA ALA A 40 -33.57 -32.14 30.08
C ALA A 40 -32.06 -32.21 29.75
N LEU A 41 -31.41 -33.34 30.04
CA LEU A 41 -30.00 -33.55 29.68
C LEU A 41 -29.80 -33.52 28.16
N ALA A 42 -30.63 -34.25 27.40
CA ALA A 42 -30.55 -34.26 25.94
C ALA A 42 -30.75 -32.85 25.34
N GLN A 43 -31.69 -32.08 25.89
CA GLN A 43 -31.91 -30.69 25.48
C GLN A 43 -30.72 -29.78 25.82
N ALA A 44 -30.12 -29.94 27.01
CA ALA A 44 -28.96 -29.18 27.42
C ALA A 44 -27.74 -29.48 26.53
N GLU A 45 -27.50 -30.76 26.21
CA GLU A 45 -26.43 -31.16 25.30
C GLU A 45 -26.64 -30.63 23.88
N ALA A 46 -27.87 -30.71 23.35
CA ALA A 46 -28.21 -30.17 22.04
C ALA A 46 -28.00 -28.65 21.99
N SER A 47 -28.40 -27.94 23.04
CA SER A 47 -28.21 -26.49 23.16
C SER A 47 -26.74 -26.11 23.26
N HIS A 48 -25.95 -26.87 24.02
CA HIS A 48 -24.51 -26.67 24.13
C HIS A 48 -23.79 -26.91 22.79
N ARG A 49 -24.14 -27.98 22.07
CA ARG A 49 -23.60 -28.25 20.72
C ARG A 49 -23.94 -27.13 19.75
N ALA A 50 -25.19 -26.68 19.71
CA ALA A 50 -25.61 -25.56 18.87
C ALA A 50 -24.85 -24.26 19.22
N ALA A 51 -24.63 -23.99 20.50
CA ALA A 51 -23.86 -22.82 20.94
C ALA A 51 -22.39 -22.89 20.47
N LEU A 52 -21.76 -24.08 20.54
CA LEU A 52 -20.40 -24.27 20.02
C LEU A 52 -20.33 -24.09 18.50
N GLU A 53 -21.26 -24.66 17.75
CA GLU A 53 -21.30 -24.51 16.28
C GLU A 53 -21.43 -23.03 15.87
N VAL A 54 -22.29 -22.27 16.57
CA VAL A 54 -22.43 -20.81 16.35
C VAL A 54 -21.13 -20.07 16.69
N ALA A 55 -20.49 -20.42 17.80
CA ALA A 55 -19.23 -19.78 18.20
C ALA A 55 -18.10 -20.06 17.21
N GLU A 56 -17.97 -21.30 16.72
CA GLU A 56 -16.99 -21.70 15.71
C GLU A 56 -17.24 -21.01 14.36
N ALA A 57 -18.50 -20.95 13.91
CA ALA A 57 -18.87 -20.24 12.69
C ALA A 57 -18.56 -18.74 12.78
N SER A 58 -18.88 -18.12 13.91
CA SER A 58 -18.58 -16.71 14.18
C SER A 58 -17.06 -16.45 14.19
N HIS A 59 -16.29 -17.31 14.87
CA HIS A 59 -14.84 -17.20 14.90
C HIS A 59 -14.22 -17.32 13.50
N ARG A 60 -14.67 -18.30 12.69
CA ARG A 60 -14.20 -18.47 11.31
C ARG A 60 -14.52 -17.25 10.46
N SER A 61 -15.75 -16.73 10.53
CA SER A 61 -16.15 -15.53 9.80
C SER A 61 -15.33 -14.30 10.21
N SER A 62 -15.04 -14.14 11.50
CA SER A 62 -14.19 -13.04 11.99
C SER A 62 -12.75 -13.14 11.48
N LEU A 63 -12.19 -14.35 11.39
CA LEU A 63 -10.86 -14.57 10.84
C LEU A 63 -10.83 -14.26 9.34
N GLU A 64 -11.80 -14.76 8.58
CA GLU A 64 -11.92 -14.48 7.14
C GLU A 64 -12.03 -12.97 6.88
N LEU A 65 -12.88 -12.27 7.62
CA LEU A 65 -13.03 -10.80 7.50
C LEU A 65 -11.72 -10.06 7.82
N THR A 66 -11.00 -10.50 8.84
CA THR A 66 -9.73 -9.90 9.23
C THR A 66 -8.67 -10.12 8.16
N GLU A 67 -8.61 -11.33 7.59
CA GLU A 67 -7.68 -11.66 6.51
C GLU A 67 -7.98 -10.86 5.25
N THR A 68 -9.26 -10.74 4.84
CA THR A 68 -9.63 -9.92 3.67
C THR A 68 -9.28 -8.45 3.89
N THR A 69 -9.59 -7.91 5.07
CA THR A 69 -9.28 -6.51 5.42
C THR A 69 -7.77 -6.28 5.43
N HIS A 70 -7.00 -7.20 5.99
CA HIS A 70 -5.54 -7.10 6.00
C HIS A 70 -4.96 -7.12 4.59
N ARG A 71 -5.39 -8.05 3.73
CA ARG A 71 -4.95 -8.12 2.34
C ARG A 71 -5.26 -6.83 1.57
N GLN A 72 -6.47 -6.28 1.74
CA GLN A 72 -6.86 -5.00 1.14
C GLN A 72 -5.97 -3.85 1.61
N ALA A 73 -5.69 -3.77 2.92
CA ALA A 73 -4.84 -2.74 3.49
C ALA A 73 -3.40 -2.81 2.96
N VAL A 74 -2.84 -4.01 2.83
CA VAL A 74 -1.49 -4.23 2.27
C VAL A 74 -1.43 -3.83 0.80
N GLU A 75 -2.44 -4.21 0.00
CA GLU A 75 -2.50 -3.86 -1.42
C GLU A 75 -2.64 -2.34 -1.60
N LEU A 76 -3.46 -1.67 -0.79
CA LEU A 76 -3.58 -0.22 -0.80
C LEU A 76 -2.25 0.46 -0.44
N ALA A 77 -1.58 0.00 0.61
CA ALA A 77 -0.27 0.53 1.02
C ALA A 77 0.79 0.35 -0.07
N ARG A 78 0.78 -0.81 -0.77
CA ARG A 78 1.67 -1.08 -1.90
C ARG A 78 1.45 -0.10 -3.04
N ARG A 79 0.19 0.11 -3.47
CA ARG A 79 -0.15 1.06 -4.53
C ARG A 79 0.25 2.49 -4.17
N GLN A 80 0.04 2.89 -2.91
CA GLN A 80 0.45 4.20 -2.42
C GLN A 80 1.98 4.37 -2.47
N ALA A 81 2.74 3.37 -2.03
CA ALA A 81 4.20 3.39 -2.09
C ALA A 81 4.71 3.44 -3.54
N GLU A 82 4.10 2.69 -4.46
CA GLU A 82 4.41 2.73 -5.89
C GLU A 82 4.17 4.12 -6.49
N PHE A 83 3.05 4.76 -6.15
CA PHE A 83 2.72 6.13 -6.55
C PHE A 83 3.75 7.14 -6.01
N GLU A 84 4.03 7.12 -4.70
CA GLU A 84 4.97 8.05 -4.05
C GLU A 84 6.38 7.92 -4.62
N TRP A 85 6.81 6.69 -4.87
CA TRP A 85 8.09 6.40 -5.49
C TRP A 85 8.16 6.95 -6.93
N ALA A 86 7.13 6.70 -7.74
CA ALA A 86 7.04 7.23 -9.09
C ALA A 86 7.03 8.77 -9.11
N ALA A 87 6.29 9.39 -8.20
CA ALA A 87 6.17 10.85 -8.09
C ALA A 87 7.51 11.48 -7.69
N THR A 88 8.18 10.90 -6.69
CA THR A 88 9.51 11.34 -6.24
C THR A 88 10.54 11.22 -7.36
N ARG A 89 10.52 10.10 -8.10
CA ARG A 89 11.42 9.90 -9.24
C ARG A 89 11.17 10.91 -10.35
N TRP A 90 9.91 11.18 -10.67
CA TRP A 90 9.54 12.17 -11.68
C TRP A 90 10.02 13.58 -11.30
N GLU A 91 9.77 14.00 -10.05
CA GLU A 91 10.17 15.33 -9.57
C GLU A 91 11.71 15.48 -9.53
N ALA A 92 12.43 14.44 -9.09
CA ALA A 92 13.88 14.42 -9.10
C ALA A 92 14.43 14.59 -10.52
N ARG A 93 13.86 13.88 -11.49
CA ARG A 93 14.27 13.98 -12.90
C ARG A 93 14.02 15.37 -13.46
N LYS A 94 12.81 15.90 -13.30
CA LYS A 94 12.45 17.25 -13.74
C LYS A 94 13.38 18.31 -13.12
N THR A 95 13.64 18.20 -11.81
CA THR A 95 14.56 19.09 -11.10
C THR A 95 15.96 19.05 -11.69
N VAL A 96 16.50 17.86 -11.98
CA VAL A 96 17.83 17.70 -12.61
C VAL A 96 17.85 18.33 -14.01
N TYR A 97 16.79 18.16 -14.81
CA TYR A 97 16.68 18.79 -16.13
C TYR A 97 16.71 20.32 -16.04
N GLU A 98 15.92 20.89 -15.14
CA GLU A 98 15.89 22.35 -14.92
C GLU A 98 17.25 22.88 -14.43
N GLN A 99 17.89 22.17 -13.50
CA GLN A 99 19.20 22.57 -12.99
C GLN A 99 20.29 22.49 -14.06
N TYR A 100 20.27 21.45 -14.90
CA TYR A 100 21.20 21.32 -16.01
C TYR A 100 21.01 22.43 -17.05
N GLN A 101 19.77 22.77 -17.40
CA GLN A 101 19.47 23.90 -18.29
C GLN A 101 19.95 25.23 -17.70
N LYS A 102 19.71 25.47 -16.40
CA LYS A 102 20.22 26.65 -15.69
C LYS A 102 21.75 26.73 -15.70
N ALA A 103 22.44 25.60 -15.55
CA ALA A 103 23.90 25.53 -15.64
C ALA A 103 24.40 25.87 -17.06
N LEU A 104 23.72 25.37 -18.10
CA LEU A 104 24.00 25.74 -19.50
C LEU A 104 23.78 27.25 -19.74
N ASP A 105 22.72 27.83 -19.18
CA ASP A 105 22.46 29.27 -19.25
C ASP A 105 23.52 30.10 -18.53
N GLN A 106 23.97 29.65 -17.35
CA GLN A 106 25.04 30.30 -16.62
C GLN A 106 26.35 30.26 -17.41
N LEU A 107 26.73 29.10 -17.95
CA LEU A 107 27.92 29.00 -18.79
C LEU A 107 27.79 29.91 -20.03
N ARG A 108 26.61 29.96 -20.67
CA ARG A 108 26.38 30.88 -21.80
C ARG A 108 26.69 32.33 -21.41
N ARG A 109 26.11 32.79 -20.30
CA ARG A 109 26.32 34.17 -19.80
C ARG A 109 27.79 34.47 -19.57
N LEU A 110 28.53 33.55 -18.96
CA LEU A 110 29.95 33.73 -18.71
C LEU A 110 30.77 33.68 -20.00
N VAL A 111 30.54 32.69 -20.86
CA VAL A 111 31.26 32.56 -22.15
C VAL A 111 31.08 33.78 -23.04
N LEU A 112 29.89 34.41 -23.02
CA LEU A 112 29.55 35.60 -23.78
C LEU A 112 29.79 36.91 -23.01
N SER A 113 30.42 36.86 -21.83
CA SER A 113 30.82 38.05 -21.09
C SER A 113 32.22 38.50 -21.48
N GLU A 114 32.43 39.81 -21.55
CA GLU A 114 33.76 40.41 -21.69
C GLU A 114 34.54 40.38 -20.38
N THR A 115 33.82 40.36 -19.24
CA THR A 115 34.39 40.53 -17.90
C THR A 115 34.58 39.22 -17.15
N SER A 116 34.05 38.10 -17.65
CA SER A 116 34.22 36.81 -16.98
C SER A 116 35.68 36.37 -17.06
N ASP A 117 36.24 35.95 -15.94
CA ASP A 117 37.57 35.35 -15.95
C ASP A 117 37.53 33.87 -16.37
N LEU A 118 38.70 33.22 -16.38
CA LEU A 118 38.81 31.80 -16.71
C LEU A 118 38.28 30.90 -15.59
N VAL A 119 38.42 31.32 -14.34
CA VAL A 119 38.09 30.51 -13.17
C VAL A 119 36.58 30.32 -13.11
N GLU A 120 35.81 31.41 -13.19
CA GLU A 120 34.34 31.36 -13.19
C GLU A 120 33.79 30.50 -14.34
N ARG A 121 34.38 30.62 -15.54
CA ARG A 121 33.99 29.81 -16.70
C ARG A 121 34.33 28.33 -16.49
N SER A 122 35.50 28.03 -15.95
CA SER A 122 35.93 26.67 -15.63
C SER A 122 35.01 26.03 -14.61
N GLU A 123 34.66 26.75 -13.53
CA GLU A 123 33.72 26.29 -12.51
C GLU A 123 32.34 25.98 -13.09
N ALA A 124 31.80 26.87 -13.93
CA ALA A 124 30.53 26.60 -14.62
C ALA A 124 30.62 25.36 -15.54
N GLY A 125 31.77 25.14 -16.18
CA GLY A 125 32.05 23.92 -16.93
C GLY A 125 32.08 22.65 -16.07
N HIS A 126 32.65 22.72 -14.87
CA HIS A 126 32.63 21.62 -13.90
C HIS A 126 31.22 21.29 -13.41
N VAL A 127 30.39 22.30 -13.14
CA VAL A 127 28.99 22.09 -12.77
C VAL A 127 28.23 21.32 -13.86
N ILE A 128 28.43 21.66 -15.13
CA ILE A 128 27.84 20.92 -16.27
C ILE A 128 28.38 19.48 -16.33
N HIS A 129 29.67 19.29 -16.07
CA HIS A 129 30.27 17.95 -16.01
C HIS A 129 29.67 17.10 -14.89
N ASP A 130 29.44 17.67 -13.71
CA ASP A 130 28.87 16.94 -12.57
C ASP A 130 27.41 16.58 -12.81
N PHE A 131 26.61 17.51 -13.36
CA PHE A 131 25.24 17.20 -13.77
C PHE A 131 25.16 16.12 -14.84
N HIS A 132 26.15 16.02 -15.73
CA HIS A 132 26.19 14.92 -16.70
C HIS A 132 26.24 13.54 -16.01
N HIS A 133 26.95 13.42 -14.88
CA HIS A 133 26.93 12.19 -14.08
C HIS A 133 25.57 11.94 -13.42
N VAL A 134 24.92 13.00 -12.94
CA VAL A 134 23.57 12.88 -12.34
C VAL A 134 22.53 12.48 -13.39
N LEU A 135 22.59 13.06 -14.59
CA LEU A 135 21.71 12.71 -15.71
C LEU A 135 21.81 11.23 -16.06
N ARG A 136 23.00 10.62 -16.00
CA ARG A 136 23.17 9.17 -16.23
C ARG A 136 22.30 8.31 -15.31
N MET A 137 22.01 8.79 -14.10
CA MET A 137 21.25 8.03 -13.10
C MET A 137 19.74 8.21 -13.23
N VAL A 138 19.28 9.37 -13.71
CA VAL A 138 17.85 9.75 -13.62
C VAL A 138 17.18 10.01 -14.98
N ALA A 139 17.95 10.29 -16.02
CA ALA A 139 17.45 10.69 -17.32
C ALA A 139 17.13 9.49 -18.21
N ALA A 140 16.22 9.67 -19.17
CA ALA A 140 16.08 8.73 -20.27
C ALA A 140 17.34 8.73 -21.16
N ASP A 141 17.57 7.61 -21.84
CA ASP A 141 18.74 7.40 -22.71
C ASP A 141 18.89 8.50 -23.77
N GLU A 142 17.77 8.99 -24.32
CA GLU A 142 17.80 10.06 -25.33
C GLU A 142 18.31 11.39 -24.74
N VAL A 143 17.83 11.77 -23.55
CA VAL A 143 18.26 13.00 -22.86
C VAL A 143 19.72 12.88 -22.45
N PHE A 144 20.12 11.72 -21.91
CA PHE A 144 21.52 11.47 -21.56
C PHE A 144 22.42 11.54 -22.81
N SER A 145 22.02 10.90 -23.91
CA SER A 145 22.73 10.95 -25.19
C SER A 145 22.86 12.38 -25.74
N ALA A 146 21.79 13.19 -25.66
CA ALA A 146 21.86 14.60 -26.01
C ALA A 146 22.85 15.38 -25.13
N SER A 147 22.87 15.12 -23.82
CA SER A 147 23.83 15.74 -22.89
C SER A 147 25.28 15.40 -23.23
N VAL A 148 25.56 14.14 -23.63
CA VAL A 148 26.89 13.67 -24.05
C VAL A 148 27.41 14.47 -25.25
N ARG A 149 26.53 14.88 -26.17
CA ARG A 149 26.92 15.67 -27.34
C ARG A 149 27.24 17.13 -27.00
N VAL A 150 26.47 17.75 -26.09
CA VAL A 150 26.67 19.15 -25.68
C VAL A 150 27.94 19.32 -24.83
N ARG A 151 28.17 18.41 -23.88
CA ARG A 151 29.21 18.54 -22.82
C ARG A 151 30.62 18.84 -23.35
N PRO A 152 31.17 18.16 -24.38
CA PRO A 152 32.52 18.43 -24.86
C PRO A 152 32.73 19.89 -25.30
N TYR A 153 31.74 20.48 -25.98
CA TYR A 153 31.82 21.87 -26.44
C TYR A 153 31.75 22.86 -25.28
N CYS A 154 30.93 22.58 -24.26
CA CYS A 154 30.92 23.33 -23.01
C CYS A 154 32.29 23.30 -22.33
N GLY A 155 32.93 22.13 -22.26
CA GLY A 155 34.28 22.00 -21.69
C GLY A 155 35.35 22.78 -22.45
N VAL A 156 35.28 22.80 -23.79
CA VAL A 156 36.18 23.60 -24.63
C VAL A 156 36.00 25.10 -24.37
N LEU A 157 34.76 25.57 -24.30
CA LEU A 157 34.45 26.99 -24.09
C LEU A 157 34.78 27.46 -22.67
N ALA A 158 34.56 26.61 -21.67
CA ALA A 158 34.88 26.85 -20.28
C ALA A 158 36.39 27.04 -20.04
N ASN A 159 37.22 26.24 -20.72
CA ASN A 159 38.66 26.16 -20.45
C ASN A 159 39.54 26.92 -21.47
N SER A 160 38.96 27.58 -22.46
CA SER A 160 39.74 28.31 -23.47
C SER A 160 40.30 29.63 -22.94
N THR A 161 41.63 29.74 -22.89
CA THR A 161 42.38 30.93 -22.48
C THR A 161 42.72 31.87 -23.63
N SER A 162 42.85 31.34 -24.85
CA SER A 162 43.34 32.07 -26.03
C SER A 162 42.23 32.61 -26.95
N ARG A 163 40.95 32.30 -26.67
CA ARG A 163 39.84 32.67 -27.55
C ARG A 163 39.29 34.05 -27.22
N THR A 164 39.13 34.86 -28.26
CA THR A 164 38.42 36.15 -28.21
C THR A 164 36.93 35.94 -27.91
N LEU A 165 36.23 37.01 -27.49
CA LEU A 165 34.78 36.97 -27.28
C LEU A 165 34.04 36.51 -28.54
N GLN A 166 34.44 37.05 -29.71
CA GLN A 166 33.81 36.72 -30.99
C GLN A 166 33.96 35.23 -31.32
N GLU A 167 35.15 34.64 -31.18
CA GLU A 167 35.37 33.21 -31.43
C GLU A 167 34.57 32.32 -30.46
N ARG A 168 34.42 32.75 -29.21
CA ARG A 168 33.58 32.04 -28.23
C ARG A 168 32.11 32.10 -28.61
N ALA A 169 31.63 33.26 -29.04
CA ALA A 169 30.25 33.44 -29.50
C ALA A 169 29.95 32.61 -30.76
N GLU A 170 30.85 32.63 -31.74
CA GLU A 170 30.73 31.83 -32.97
C GLU A 170 30.69 30.33 -32.68
N LEU A 171 31.57 29.85 -31.79
CA LEU A 171 31.54 28.45 -31.36
C LEU A 171 30.25 28.08 -30.63
N TRP A 172 29.79 28.95 -29.73
CA TRP A 172 28.54 28.73 -29.00
C TRP A 172 27.38 28.57 -29.98
N GLU A 173 27.21 29.52 -30.89
CA GLU A 173 26.11 29.50 -31.84
C GLU A 173 26.21 28.33 -32.84
N LYS A 174 27.41 28.01 -33.31
CA LYS A 174 27.61 26.93 -34.28
C LYS A 174 27.44 25.53 -33.68
N HIS A 175 27.89 25.32 -32.44
CA HIS A 175 27.96 23.96 -31.87
C HIS A 175 27.03 23.75 -30.67
N VAL A 176 26.92 24.71 -29.76
CA VAL A 176 26.16 24.52 -28.52
C VAL A 176 24.67 24.79 -28.73
N THR A 177 24.31 25.87 -29.43
CA THR A 177 22.90 26.23 -29.69
C THR A 177 22.09 25.09 -30.33
N PRO A 178 22.50 24.44 -31.44
CA PRO A 178 21.71 23.36 -32.04
C PRO A 178 21.62 22.13 -31.13
N LEU A 179 22.73 21.73 -30.49
CA LEU A 179 22.74 20.57 -29.60
C LEU A 179 21.91 20.80 -28.33
N ARG A 180 21.84 22.04 -27.86
CA ARG A 180 20.96 22.43 -26.76
C ARG A 180 19.49 22.35 -27.18
N ALA A 181 19.14 22.77 -28.39
CA ALA A 181 17.77 22.62 -28.89
C ALA A 181 17.36 21.14 -28.97
N ASP A 182 18.26 20.26 -29.41
CA ASP A 182 18.03 18.81 -29.41
C ASP A 182 17.81 18.27 -27.99
N LEU A 183 18.63 18.71 -27.02
CA LEU A 183 18.48 18.36 -25.61
C LEU A 183 17.12 18.83 -25.06
N ASP A 184 16.73 20.06 -25.33
CA ASP A 184 15.46 20.63 -24.85
C ASP A 184 14.26 19.84 -25.43
N ASN A 185 14.37 19.42 -26.69
CA ASN A 185 13.35 18.57 -27.33
C ASN A 185 13.31 17.16 -26.73
N ALA A 186 14.47 16.56 -26.44
CA ALA A 186 14.54 15.26 -25.76
C ALA A 186 13.94 15.33 -24.35
N ILE A 187 14.22 16.39 -23.58
CA ILE A 187 13.63 16.62 -22.26
C ILE A 187 12.11 16.72 -22.36
N LYS A 188 11.59 17.50 -23.33
CA LYS A 188 10.14 17.62 -23.55
C LYS A 188 9.49 16.29 -23.87
N ARG A 189 10.12 15.47 -24.72
CA ARG A 189 9.63 14.12 -25.05
C ARG A 189 9.61 13.21 -23.84
N ASP A 190 10.71 13.13 -23.10
CA ASP A 190 10.79 12.27 -21.92
C ASP A 190 9.73 12.62 -20.86
N LEU A 191 9.54 13.91 -20.57
CA LEU A 191 8.50 14.35 -19.63
C LEU A 191 7.07 14.13 -20.15
N ALA A 192 6.87 14.07 -21.46
CA ALA A 192 5.56 13.79 -22.07
C ALA A 192 5.28 12.28 -22.11
N GLU A 193 6.28 11.46 -22.41
CA GLU A 193 6.19 9.98 -22.43
C GLU A 193 6.09 9.39 -21.02
N GLN A 194 6.66 10.08 -20.03
CA GLN A 194 6.58 9.71 -18.61
C GLN A 194 5.89 10.84 -17.84
N PRO A 195 4.57 10.98 -17.96
CA PRO A 195 3.83 12.01 -17.24
C PRO A 195 3.87 11.75 -15.73
N TYR A 196 3.54 12.78 -14.95
CA TYR A 196 3.38 12.65 -13.50
C TYR A 196 2.39 11.52 -13.20
N PRO A 197 2.71 10.59 -12.27
CA PRO A 197 1.83 9.46 -11.98
C PRO A 197 0.48 9.96 -11.48
N GLN A 198 -0.60 9.24 -11.79
CA GLN A 198 -1.92 9.56 -11.28
C GLN A 198 -2.16 8.83 -9.97
N LEU A 199 -2.78 9.52 -9.01
CA LEU A 199 -3.17 8.91 -7.75
C LEU A 199 -4.17 7.77 -8.06
N PRO A 200 -4.04 6.59 -7.45
CA PRO A 200 -5.05 5.55 -7.60
C PRO A 200 -6.42 6.10 -7.16
N PRO A 201 -7.50 5.77 -7.89
CA PRO A 201 -8.84 6.19 -7.51
C PRO A 201 -9.14 5.69 -6.10
N ARG A 202 -9.76 6.56 -5.27
CA ARG A 202 -10.35 6.12 -4.02
C ARG A 202 -11.56 5.25 -4.37
N GLU A 203 -11.49 3.97 -4.03
CA GLU A 203 -12.67 3.12 -4.00
C GLU A 203 -13.44 3.53 -2.74
N ASP A 204 -14.47 4.37 -2.94
CA ASP A 204 -15.42 4.80 -1.91
C ASP A 204 -16.42 3.68 -1.58
#